data_AF-A0A378N7U8-F1
#
_entry.id   AF-A0A378N7U8-F1
#
_cell.length_a   1.000
_cell.length_b   1.000
_cell.length_c   1.000
_cell.angle_alpha   90.00
_cell.angle_beta   90.00
_cell.angle_gamma   90.00
#
_symmetry.space_group_name_H-M   'P 1'
#
loop_
_entity.id
_entity.type
_entity.pdbx_description
1 polymer ?
#
loop_
_entity_poly.entity_id
_entity_poly.type
_entity_poly.pdbx_seq_one_letter_code
_entity_poly.pdbx_strand_id
1 'polypeptide(L)'
;MRLSKNIVDALLLQYYEGFPLKEIANNQLDSDQKWQTLNKIKNDYQFMLRGDPFIAKHISLPLLKYIQQDLNSENKITLLVGHDSNIIALLSALNVKPYKLAHQYEQTPIGGKSLLKSGKKKVAKHKKVKLEYVYQSTDQIRKAIPLSLINHRNITF
;
A
#
# COMPACT_ATOMS: atom_id res chain seq x y z
N MET A 1 3.16 -21.58 0.96
CA MET A 1 2.67 -20.18 0.92
C MET A 1 3.41 -19.28 -0.09
N ARG A 2 4.75 -19.32 -0.19
CA ARG A 2 5.51 -18.50 -1.17
C ARG A 2 5.06 -18.69 -2.62
N LEU A 3 4.93 -19.95 -3.08
CA LEU A 3 4.45 -20.25 -4.44
C LEU A 3 3.05 -19.67 -4.69
N SER A 4 2.12 -19.90 -3.76
CA SER A 4 0.76 -19.35 -3.84
C SER A 4 0.77 -17.84 -3.97
N LYS A 5 1.53 -17.13 -3.12
CA LYS A 5 1.70 -15.67 -3.22
C LYS A 5 2.18 -15.23 -4.60
N ASN A 6 3.20 -15.90 -5.14
CA ASN A 6 3.74 -15.56 -6.46
C ASN A 6 2.72 -15.77 -7.60
N ILE A 7 1.91 -16.83 -7.52
CA ILE A 7 0.84 -17.08 -8.49
C ILE A 7 -0.22 -15.98 -8.40
N VAL A 8 -0.64 -15.61 -7.19
CA VAL A 8 -1.61 -14.52 -6.99
C VAL A 8 -1.08 -13.19 -7.53
N ASP A 9 0.19 -12.87 -7.28
CA ASP A 9 0.84 -11.68 -7.85
C ASP A 9 0.81 -11.69 -9.37
N ALA A 10 1.20 -12.80 -10.00
CA ALA A 10 1.21 -12.91 -11.46
C ALA A 10 -0.19 -12.68 -12.06
N LEU A 11 -1.22 -13.26 -11.44
CA LEU A 11 -2.61 -13.09 -11.88
C LEU A 11 -3.10 -11.63 -11.72
N LEU A 12 -2.76 -10.97 -10.61
CA LEU A 12 -3.09 -9.56 -10.41
C LEU A 12 -2.36 -8.67 -11.41
N LEU A 13 -1.08 -8.93 -11.68
CA LEU A 13 -0.32 -8.17 -12.68
C LEU A 13 -0.92 -8.34 -14.08
N GLN A 14 -1.23 -9.56 -14.52
CA GLN A 14 -1.93 -9.78 -15.80
C GLN A 14 -3.26 -9.01 -15.85
N TYR A 15 -4.00 -8.98 -14.73
CA TYR A 15 -5.23 -8.22 -14.63
C TYR A 15 -5.00 -6.71 -14.77
N TYR A 16 -3.98 -6.16 -14.12
CA TYR A 16 -3.63 -4.75 -14.20
C TYR A 16 -3.07 -4.34 -15.57
N GLU A 17 -2.32 -5.21 -16.23
CA GLU A 17 -1.81 -5.00 -17.59
C GLU A 17 -2.90 -5.08 -18.67
N GLY A 18 -4.16 -5.34 -18.27
CA GLY A 18 -5.28 -5.32 -19.20
C GLY A 18 -5.42 -6.57 -20.06
N PHE A 19 -4.78 -7.70 -19.69
CA PHE A 19 -4.87 -8.95 -20.45
C PHE A 19 -6.35 -9.36 -20.61
N PRO A 20 -6.74 -9.96 -21.75
CA PRO A 20 -8.09 -10.51 -21.92
C PRO A 20 -8.43 -11.47 -20.77
N LEU A 21 -9.64 -11.38 -20.20
CA LEU A 21 -10.01 -12.17 -19.01
C LEU A 21 -9.89 -13.69 -19.25
N LYS A 22 -10.10 -14.14 -20.50
CA LYS A 22 -9.89 -15.53 -20.91
C LYS A 22 -8.45 -16.04 -20.76
N GLU A 23 -7.47 -15.15 -20.76
CA GLU A 23 -6.04 -15.48 -20.60
C GLU A 23 -5.61 -15.43 -19.12
N ILE A 24 -6.43 -14.86 -18.24
CA ILE A 24 -6.17 -14.77 -16.80
C ILE A 24 -6.88 -15.92 -16.10
N ALA A 25 -6.10 -16.90 -15.63
CA ALA A 25 -6.63 -18.09 -14.97
C ALA A 25 -7.81 -18.76 -15.72
N ASN A 26 -7.77 -18.76 -17.06
CA ASN A 26 -8.83 -19.28 -17.92
C ASN A 26 -10.24 -18.75 -17.56
N ASN A 27 -10.35 -17.45 -17.24
CA ASN A 27 -11.59 -16.78 -16.83
C ASN A 27 -12.24 -17.33 -15.55
N GLN A 28 -11.53 -18.10 -14.73
CA GLN A 28 -12.09 -18.63 -13.48
C GLN A 28 -12.26 -17.58 -12.38
N LEU A 29 -11.55 -16.44 -12.49
CA LEU A 29 -11.65 -15.28 -11.59
C LEU A 29 -12.70 -14.28 -12.09
N ASP A 30 -13.94 -14.77 -12.20
CA ASP A 30 -15.11 -14.09 -12.77
C ASP A 30 -15.85 -13.13 -11.81
N SER A 31 -15.36 -12.93 -10.59
CA SER A 31 -16.02 -12.12 -9.57
C SER A 31 -15.05 -11.50 -8.58
N ASP A 32 -15.40 -10.30 -8.08
CA ASP A 32 -14.62 -9.58 -7.07
C ASP A 32 -14.38 -10.42 -5.81
N GLN A 33 -15.34 -11.27 -5.44
CA GLN A 33 -15.21 -12.15 -4.27
C GLN A 33 -14.10 -13.20 -4.46
N LYS A 34 -13.97 -13.79 -5.65
CA LYS A 34 -12.87 -14.71 -5.96
C LYS A 34 -11.53 -13.99 -5.93
N TRP A 35 -11.44 -12.77 -6.50
CA TRP A 35 -10.24 -11.94 -6.42
C TRP A 35 -9.85 -11.60 -4.98
N GLN A 36 -10.80 -11.18 -4.15
CA GLN A 36 -10.57 -10.88 -2.74
C GLN A 36 -10.12 -12.13 -1.96
N THR A 37 -10.74 -13.28 -2.22
CA THR A 37 -10.41 -14.54 -1.56
C THR A 37 -8.99 -14.99 -1.91
N LEU A 38 -8.66 -14.96 -3.19
CA LEU A 38 -7.32 -15.28 -3.68
C LEU A 38 -6.27 -14.32 -3.09
N ASN A 39 -6.57 -13.02 -3.10
CA ASN A 39 -5.62 -12.02 -2.63
C ASN A 39 -5.43 -12.03 -1.11
N LYS A 40 -6.37 -12.59 -0.35
CA LYS A 40 -6.18 -12.83 1.09
C LYS A 40 -4.92 -13.65 1.37
N ILE A 41 -4.61 -14.65 0.54
CA ILE A 41 -3.41 -15.49 0.68
C ILE A 41 -2.14 -14.64 0.58
N LYS A 42 -2.08 -13.72 -0.39
CA LYS A 42 -0.97 -12.78 -0.56
C LYS A 42 -0.86 -11.85 0.65
N ASN A 43 -1.95 -11.18 1.01
CA ASN A 43 -1.99 -10.20 2.09
C ASN A 43 -1.56 -10.83 3.43
N ASP A 44 -2.13 -11.98 3.78
CA ASP A 44 -1.79 -12.71 5.00
C ASP A 44 -0.31 -13.12 5.03
N TYR A 45 0.20 -13.64 3.90
CA TYR A 45 1.60 -14.05 3.79
C TYR A 45 2.57 -12.88 4.02
N GLN A 46 2.28 -11.72 3.42
CA GLN A 46 3.11 -10.53 3.58
C GLN A 46 3.03 -9.99 5.01
N PHE A 47 1.83 -9.96 5.61
CA PHE A 47 1.64 -9.51 6.98
C PHE A 47 2.39 -10.40 7.98
N MET A 48 2.34 -11.73 7.84
CA MET A 48 3.09 -12.62 8.73
C MET A 48 4.61 -12.39 8.71
N LEU A 49 5.18 -12.04 7.55
CA LEU A 49 6.64 -11.89 7.39
C LEU A 49 7.18 -10.49 7.74
N ARG A 50 6.30 -9.48 7.81
CA ARG A 50 6.69 -8.07 7.87
C ARG A 50 5.87 -7.23 8.83
N GLY A 51 4.64 -7.65 9.10
CA GLY A 51 3.63 -6.88 9.80
C GLY A 51 3.50 -7.19 11.29
N ASP A 52 4.11 -8.28 11.77
CA ASP A 52 4.23 -8.56 13.20
C ASP A 52 4.93 -7.37 13.92
N PRO A 53 4.38 -6.80 15.01
CA PRO A 53 4.92 -5.59 15.63
C PRO A 53 6.37 -5.69 16.09
N PHE A 54 6.82 -6.87 16.51
CA PHE A 54 8.21 -7.08 16.93
C PHE A 54 9.15 -7.05 15.72
N ILE A 55 8.79 -7.79 14.67
CA ILE A 55 9.56 -7.82 13.41
C ILE A 55 9.53 -6.46 12.71
N ALA A 56 8.37 -5.84 12.62
CA ALA A 56 8.13 -4.59 11.89
C ALA A 56 8.99 -3.44 12.42
N LYS A 57 9.11 -3.30 13.74
CA LYS A 57 9.95 -2.26 14.38
C LYS A 57 11.42 -2.40 13.99
N HIS A 58 11.93 -3.61 13.92
CA HIS A 58 13.31 -3.86 13.53
C HIS A 58 13.55 -3.63 12.03
N ILE A 59 12.68 -4.19 11.18
CA ILE A 59 12.83 -4.07 9.71
C ILE A 59 12.62 -2.63 9.24
N SER A 60 11.70 -1.89 9.85
CA SER A 60 11.41 -0.50 9.47
C SER A 60 12.38 0.53 10.05
N LEU A 61 13.28 0.14 10.96
CA LEU A 61 14.14 1.09 11.68
C LEU A 61 14.95 2.01 10.76
N PRO A 62 15.60 1.55 9.67
CA PRO A 62 16.31 2.44 8.76
C PRO A 62 15.38 3.47 8.10
N LEU A 63 14.20 3.03 7.66
CA LEU A 63 13.19 3.90 7.03
C LEU A 63 12.62 4.91 8.04
N LEU A 64 12.31 4.48 9.26
CA LEU A 64 11.83 5.35 10.33
C LEU A 64 12.87 6.42 10.71
N LYS A 65 14.15 6.04 10.81
CA LYS A 65 15.25 7.00 11.06
C LYS A 65 15.34 8.02 9.94
N TYR A 66 15.27 7.59 8.68
CA TYR A 66 15.27 8.49 7.54
C TYR A 66 14.08 9.46 7.57
N ILE A 67 12.86 8.95 7.78
CA ILE A 67 11.64 9.78 7.89
C ILE A 67 11.78 10.79 9.03
N GLN A 68 12.30 10.39 10.18
CA GLN A 68 12.49 11.28 11.32
C GLN A 68 13.51 12.40 11.02
N GLN A 69 14.59 12.09 10.30
CA GLN A 69 15.55 13.09 9.86
C GLN A 69 14.93 14.05 8.83
N ASP A 70 14.24 13.50 7.82
CA ASP A 70 13.63 14.27 6.74
C ASP A 70 12.51 15.21 7.24
N LEU A 71 11.71 14.78 8.21
CA LEU A 71 10.69 15.63 8.87
C LEU A 71 11.27 16.86 9.59
N ASN A 72 12.58 16.88 9.84
CA ASN A 72 13.32 18.00 10.43
C ASN A 72 14.22 18.73 9.44
N SER A 73 14.24 18.30 8.18
CA SER A 73 14.94 18.98 7.10
C SER A 73 14.18 20.21 6.58
N GLU A 74 14.81 20.97 5.69
CA GLU A 74 14.16 22.05 4.94
C GLU A 74 13.41 21.57 3.70
N ASN A 75 13.49 20.28 3.36
CA ASN A 75 12.81 19.68 2.22
C ASN A 75 11.30 19.90 2.36
N LYS A 76 10.69 20.41 1.29
CA LYS A 76 9.23 20.62 1.25
C LYS A 76 8.49 19.38 0.81
N ILE A 77 9.12 18.57 -0.06
CA ILE A 77 8.60 17.32 -0.58
C ILE A 77 9.75 16.34 -0.69
N THR A 78 9.55 15.13 -0.17
CA THR A 78 10.48 14.00 -0.30
C THR A 78 9.71 12.82 -0.87
N LEU A 79 10.27 12.19 -1.91
CA LEU A 79 9.70 11.00 -2.53
C LEU A 79 10.62 9.81 -2.30
N LEU A 80 10.11 8.80 -1.59
CA LEU A 80 10.78 7.52 -1.40
C LEU A 80 10.04 6.47 -2.21
N VAL A 81 10.76 5.76 -3.08
CA VAL A 81 10.24 4.66 -3.87
C VAL A 81 10.83 3.37 -3.32
N GLY A 82 9.96 2.44 -2.93
CA GLY A 82 10.34 1.17 -2.33
C GLY A 82 9.33 0.08 -2.66
N HIS A 83 9.31 -0.96 -1.85
CA HIS A 83 8.44 -2.12 -2.04
C HIS A 83 7.23 -2.10 -1.10
N ASP A 84 6.23 -2.90 -1.44
CA ASP A 84 5.10 -3.24 -0.56
C ASP A 84 5.53 -3.60 0.87
N SER A 85 6.60 -4.39 1.00
CA SER A 85 7.17 -4.79 2.28
C SER A 85 7.67 -3.63 3.14
N ASN A 86 8.16 -2.54 2.53
CA ASN A 86 8.54 -1.33 3.28
C ASN A 86 7.31 -0.64 3.87
N ILE A 87 6.23 -0.56 3.09
CA ILE A 87 4.96 0.01 3.53
C ILE A 87 4.35 -0.82 4.65
N ILE A 88 4.28 -2.15 4.50
CA ILE A 88 3.73 -3.04 5.53
C ILE A 88 4.50 -2.89 6.84
N ALA A 89 5.84 -2.97 6.78
CA ALA A 89 6.67 -2.81 7.98
C ALA A 89 6.53 -1.42 8.60
N LEU A 90 6.46 -0.35 7.79
CA LEU A 90 6.26 1.02 8.29
C LEU A 90 4.91 1.17 9.01
N LEU A 91 3.81 0.79 8.37
CA LEU A 91 2.47 0.93 8.94
C LEU A 91 2.32 0.08 10.21
N SER A 92 2.84 -1.14 10.22
CA SER A 92 2.85 -1.99 11.41
C SER A 92 3.71 -1.43 12.53
N ALA A 93 4.89 -0.89 12.24
CA ALA A 93 5.74 -0.26 13.27
C ALA A 93 5.11 0.99 13.88
N LEU A 94 4.28 1.70 13.12
CA LEU A 94 3.46 2.82 13.59
C LEU A 94 2.15 2.38 14.28
N ASN A 95 1.93 1.08 14.47
CA ASN A 95 0.72 0.48 15.05
C ASN A 95 -0.57 0.93 14.34
N VAL A 96 -0.52 1.09 13.03
CA VAL A 96 -1.72 1.37 12.22
C VAL A 96 -2.68 0.18 12.36
N LYS A 97 -3.93 0.46 12.71
CA LYS A 97 -4.97 -0.57 12.84
C LYS A 97 -5.25 -1.25 11.48
N PRO A 98 -5.75 -2.49 11.47
CA PRO A 98 -6.20 -3.13 10.24
C PRO A 98 -7.15 -2.23 9.45
N TYR A 99 -6.91 -2.14 8.15
CA TYR A 99 -7.67 -1.27 7.24
C TYR A 99 -8.08 -2.03 5.98
N LYS A 100 -9.05 -1.48 5.27
CA LYS A 100 -9.49 -1.96 3.96
C LYS A 100 -9.47 -0.79 2.97
N LEU A 101 -8.94 -1.05 1.78
CA LEU A 101 -8.95 -0.10 0.68
C LEU A 101 -10.19 -0.35 -0.18
N ALA A 102 -10.98 0.69 -0.43
CA ALA A 102 -12.21 0.58 -1.20
C ALA A 102 -11.87 0.35 -2.69
N HIS A 103 -12.56 -0.59 -3.33
CA HIS A 103 -12.33 -0.96 -4.75
C HIS A 103 -10.90 -1.40 -5.06
N GLN A 104 -10.27 -2.08 -4.10
CA GLN A 104 -8.90 -2.53 -4.23
C GLN A 104 -8.75 -3.86 -3.49
N TYR A 105 -8.13 -4.83 -4.16
CA TYR A 105 -7.91 -6.17 -3.63
C TYR A 105 -6.70 -6.20 -2.70
N GLU A 106 -5.65 -5.45 -3.04
CA GLU A 106 -4.38 -5.41 -2.32
C GLU A 106 -4.42 -4.48 -1.11
N GLN A 107 -3.77 -4.88 -0.01
CA GLN A 107 -3.53 -3.96 1.12
C GLN A 107 -2.46 -2.92 0.80
N THR A 108 -1.50 -3.28 -0.05
CA THR A 108 -0.45 -2.40 -0.56
C THR A 108 -0.46 -2.42 -2.09
N PRO A 109 -1.37 -1.67 -2.73
CA PRO A 109 -1.60 -1.72 -4.16
C PRO A 109 -0.39 -1.26 -4.96
N ILE A 110 -0.28 -1.72 -6.21
CA ILE A 110 0.67 -1.15 -7.15
C ILE A 110 0.52 0.38 -7.23
N GLY A 111 1.64 1.08 -7.10
CA GLY A 111 1.66 2.54 -7.08
C GLY A 111 1.05 3.21 -5.84
N GLY A 112 0.65 2.44 -4.82
CA GLY A 112 0.16 2.95 -3.53
C GLY A 112 1.22 3.77 -2.77
N LYS A 113 0.79 4.79 -2.04
CA LYS A 113 1.66 5.77 -1.38
C LYS A 113 1.22 6.04 0.05
N SER A 114 2.12 5.83 1.01
CA SER A 114 1.97 6.33 2.38
C SER A 114 2.46 7.77 2.45
N LEU A 115 1.54 8.72 2.61
CA LEU A 115 1.79 10.16 2.61
C LEU A 115 1.80 10.70 4.04
N LEU A 116 2.97 11.16 4.48
CA LEU A 116 3.14 11.84 5.77
C LEU A 116 3.10 13.36 5.55
N LYS A 117 2.09 14.03 6.13
CA LYS A 117 1.94 15.49 6.07
C LYS A 117 2.27 16.10 7.43
N SER A 118 3.35 16.86 7.50
CA SER A 118 3.71 17.61 8.71
C SER A 118 3.12 19.02 8.66
N GLY A 119 2.35 19.39 9.68
CA GLY A 119 1.83 20.75 9.81
C GLY A 119 2.85 21.69 10.47
N LYS A 120 3.02 22.91 9.94
CA LYS A 120 3.73 23.98 10.65
C LYS A 120 2.80 24.55 11.72
N LYS A 121 3.09 24.32 13.01
CA LYS A 121 2.53 25.15 14.09
C LYS A 121 3.62 26.06 14.65
N LYS A 122 3.37 27.37 14.68
CA LYS A 122 4.27 28.39 15.26
C LYS A 122 4.42 28.29 16.79
N VAL A 123 3.59 27.52 17.50
CA VAL A 123 3.44 27.60 18.98
C VAL A 123 3.46 26.25 19.70
N ALA A 124 3.47 25.10 19.00
CA ALA A 124 3.40 23.79 19.65
C ALA A 124 4.79 23.14 19.81
N LYS A 125 5.09 22.61 21.01
CA LYS A 125 6.33 21.85 21.30
C LYS A 125 6.53 20.59 20.43
N HIS A 126 5.48 20.08 19.79
CA HIS A 126 5.54 18.88 18.95
C HIS A 126 4.85 19.10 17.59
N LYS A 127 5.54 18.69 16.50
CA LYS A 127 4.99 18.67 15.14
C LYS A 127 3.90 17.60 15.05
N LYS A 128 2.72 17.97 14.56
CA LYS A 128 1.66 17.00 14.21
C LYS A 128 1.93 16.46 12.82
N VAL A 129 1.96 15.13 12.69
CA VAL A 129 2.09 14.42 11.42
C VAL A 129 0.78 13.69 11.14
N LYS A 130 0.19 13.94 9.97
CA LYS A 130 -0.95 13.20 9.45
C LYS A 130 -0.45 12.11 8.50
N LEU A 131 -0.94 10.89 8.66
CA LEU A 131 -0.64 9.77 7.76
C LEU A 131 -1.86 9.46 6.90
N GLU A 132 -1.68 9.48 5.59
CA GLU A 132 -2.69 9.08 4.61
C GLU A 132 -2.15 7.97 3.72
N TYR A 133 -3.02 7.11 3.20
CA TYR A 133 -2.68 6.17 2.15
C TYR A 133 -3.39 6.57 0.86
N VAL A 134 -2.65 6.89 -0.19
CA VAL A 134 -3.18 7.30 -1.50
C VAL A 134 -2.95 6.17 -2.50
N TYR A 135 -3.98 5.80 -3.27
CA TYR A 135 -3.93 4.63 -4.15
C TYR A 135 -4.91 4.76 -5.33
N GLN A 136 -4.76 3.89 -6.32
CA GLN A 136 -5.72 3.69 -7.41
C GLN A 136 -6.60 2.46 -7.12
N SER A 137 -7.86 2.49 -7.53
CA SER A 137 -8.68 1.28 -7.55
C SER A 137 -8.21 0.30 -8.61
N THR A 138 -8.57 -0.98 -8.45
CA THR A 138 -8.27 -2.04 -9.43
C THR A 138 -8.66 -1.63 -10.86
N ASP A 139 -9.85 -1.03 -11.01
CA ASP A 139 -10.36 -0.53 -12.28
C ASP A 139 -9.58 0.66 -12.85
N GLN A 140 -9.08 1.54 -11.99
CA GLN A 140 -8.29 2.70 -12.44
C GLN A 140 -6.95 2.26 -13.01
N ILE A 141 -6.36 1.22 -12.43
CA ILE A 141 -5.12 0.62 -12.91
C ILE A 141 -5.38 -0.10 -14.24
N ARG A 142 -6.31 -1.08 -14.25
CA ARG A 142 -6.58 -1.90 -15.44
C ARG A 142 -7.01 -1.10 -16.66
N LYS A 143 -7.81 -0.04 -16.47
CA LYS A 143 -8.33 0.80 -17.56
C LYS A 143 -7.46 2.03 -17.83
N ALA A 144 -6.30 2.15 -17.16
CA ALA A 144 -5.39 3.30 -17.26
C ALA A 144 -6.11 4.66 -17.14
N ILE A 145 -7.03 4.79 -16.18
CA ILE A 145 -7.88 5.98 -16.04
C ILE A 145 -7.01 7.17 -15.58
N PRO A 146 -7.01 8.30 -16.30
CA PRO A 146 -6.30 9.51 -15.87
C PRO A 146 -6.77 10.00 -14.49
N LEU A 147 -5.83 10.39 -13.64
CA LEU A 147 -6.11 10.82 -12.28
C LEU A 147 -6.18 12.34 -12.15
N SER A 148 -7.05 12.79 -11.26
CA SER A 148 -7.33 14.19 -10.95
C SER A 148 -7.86 14.34 -9.53
N LEU A 149 -8.13 15.56 -9.09
CA LEU A 149 -8.69 15.83 -7.76
C LEU A 149 -10.09 15.26 -7.54
N ILE A 150 -10.85 14.95 -8.59
CA ILE A 150 -12.22 14.42 -8.46
C ILE A 150 -12.29 12.90 -8.37
N ASN A 151 -11.25 12.18 -8.81
CA ASN A 151 -11.22 10.72 -8.86
C ASN A 151 -10.02 10.11 -8.13
N HIS A 152 -9.33 10.86 -7.28
CA HIS A 152 -8.32 10.32 -6.37
C HIS A 152 -8.97 9.48 -5.25
N ARG A 153 -8.21 8.55 -4.68
CA ARG A 153 -8.63 7.75 -3.52
C ARG A 153 -7.59 7.82 -2.42
N ASN A 154 -8.06 7.99 -1.19
CA ASN A 154 -7.22 7.89 -0.01
C ASN A 154 -7.98 7.37 1.22
N ILE A 155 -7.22 6.91 2.22
CA ILE A 155 -7.69 6.73 3.59
C ILE A 155 -6.75 7.50 4.54
N THR A 156 -7.25 7.90 5.71
CA THR A 156 -6.46 8.53 6.78
C THR A 156 -6.38 7.58 7.96
N PHE A 157 -5.21 7.49 8.60
CA PHE A 157 -4.99 6.72 9.82
C PHE A 157 -4.96 7.60 11.07
#